data_AF-A0A2S9FQQ9-F1
#
_entry.id   AF-A0A2S9FQQ9-F1
#
_cell.length_a   1.000
_cell.length_b   1.000
_cell.length_c   1.000
_cell.angle_alpha   90.00
_cell.angle_beta   90.00
_cell.angle_gamma   90.00
#
_symmetry.space_group_name_H-M   'P 1'
#
loop_
_entity.id
_entity.type
_entity.pdbx_description
1 polymer ?
#
loop_
_entity_poly.entity_id
_entity_poly.type
_entity_poly.pdbx_seq_one_letter_code
_entity_poly.pdbx_strand_id
1 'polypeptide(L)'
;TGETGADPRSYRVDFARARQELDFEATVSVADGAAELCSAYLRHGLTAADMDAKFTRLARLSYLRDAGRLDEEMRRVSEVV
;
A
#
# COMPACT_ATOMS: atom_id res chain seq x y z
N THR A 1 3.63 7.73 19.79
CA THR A 1 2.17 7.80 19.80
C THR A 1 1.75 8.44 18.49
N GLY A 2 1.24 7.66 17.54
CA GLY A 2 0.82 8.18 16.24
C GLY A 2 -0.47 8.96 16.41
N GLU A 3 -0.37 10.20 16.90
CA GLU A 3 -1.49 11.13 17.02
C GLU A 3 -2.03 11.41 15.60
N THR A 4 -3.05 10.67 15.18
CA THR A 4 -3.77 10.92 13.93
C THR A 4 -4.69 12.12 14.13
N GLY A 5 -4.12 13.32 14.16
CA GLY A 5 -4.87 14.54 13.90
C GLY A 5 -5.41 14.50 12.47
N ALA A 6 -6.57 15.11 12.22
CA ALA A 6 -7.10 15.25 10.87
C ALA A 6 -6.02 15.95 10.01
N ASP A 7 -5.53 15.25 8.97
CA ASP A 7 -4.52 15.78 8.08
C ASP A 7 -5.05 17.06 7.41
N PRO A 8 -4.50 18.25 7.69
CA PRO A 8 -5.04 19.51 7.19
C PRO A 8 -4.73 19.73 5.70
N ARG A 9 -3.96 18.83 5.07
CA ARG A 9 -3.45 19.02 3.72
C ARG A 9 -4.50 18.64 2.68
N SER A 10 -5.04 19.65 2.00
CA SER A 10 -5.82 19.43 0.78
C SER A 10 -4.87 19.41 -0.43
N TYR A 11 -4.63 18.22 -0.98
CA TYR A 11 -3.87 18.08 -2.23
C TYR A 11 -4.83 18.09 -3.41
N ARG A 12 -4.72 19.11 -4.26
CA ARG A 12 -5.38 19.18 -5.56
C ARG A 12 -4.31 19.35 -6.62
N VAL A 13 -4.38 18.54 -7.67
CA VAL A 13 -3.43 18.54 -8.78
C VAL A 13 -4.17 18.92 -10.05
N ASP A 14 -3.58 19.81 -10.84
CA ASP A 14 -4.04 20.10 -12.19
C ASP A 14 -3.27 19.24 -13.20
N PHE A 15 -4.02 18.48 -14.00
CA PHE A 15 -3.51 17.61 -15.06
C PHE A 15 -3.45 18.31 -16.43
N ALA A 16 -3.53 19.64 -16.50
CA ALA A 16 -3.53 20.38 -17.77
C ALA A 16 -2.37 20.03 -18.68
N ARG A 17 -1.16 19.88 -18.12
CA ARG A 17 0.02 19.51 -18.90
C ARG A 17 -0.05 18.10 -19.47
N ALA A 18 -0.58 17.14 -18.71
CA ALA A 18 -0.78 15.77 -19.21
C ALA A 18 -1.81 15.73 -20.35
N ARG A 19 -2.90 16.50 -20.25
CA ARG A 19 -3.86 16.66 -21.35
C ARG A 19 -3.19 17.26 -22.60
N GLN A 20 -2.41 18.33 -22.43
CA GLN A 20 -1.81 19.06 -23.55
C GLN A 20 -0.68 18.29 -24.24
N GLU A 21 0.20 17.66 -23.47
CA GLU A 21 1.43 17.04 -24.00
C GLU A 21 1.25 15.55 -24.32
N LEU A 22 0.33 14.87 -23.63
CA LEU A 22 0.16 13.41 -23.74
C LEU A 22 -1.23 13.00 -24.27
N ASP A 23 -2.13 13.96 -24.49
CA ASP A 23 -3.55 13.69 -24.79
C ASP A 23 -4.20 12.74 -23.75
N PHE A 24 -3.75 12.85 -22.50
CA PHE A 24 -4.21 11.98 -21.42
C PHE A 24 -5.46 12.55 -20.75
N GLU A 25 -6.50 11.72 -20.65
CA GLU A 25 -7.70 11.97 -19.84
C GLU A 25 -7.97 10.79 -18.91
N ALA A 26 -8.24 11.09 -17.63
CA ALA A 26 -8.68 10.07 -16.68
C ALA A 26 -10.14 9.71 -16.95
N THR A 27 -10.39 8.47 -17.34
CA THR A 27 -11.74 7.99 -17.69
C THR A 27 -12.48 7.35 -16.52
N VAL A 28 -11.77 6.97 -15.46
CA VAL A 28 -12.33 6.35 -14.26
C VAL A 28 -12.66 7.44 -13.24
N SER A 29 -13.92 7.51 -12.83
CA SER A 29 -14.34 8.43 -11.78
C SER A 29 -13.87 7.95 -10.40
N VAL A 30 -13.88 8.84 -9.40
CA VAL A 30 -13.55 8.47 -8.01
C VAL A 30 -14.48 7.36 -7.49
N ALA A 31 -15.78 7.44 -7.80
CA ALA A 31 -16.75 6.45 -7.36
C ALA A 31 -16.51 5.08 -8.03
N ASP A 32 -16.24 5.09 -9.34
CA ASP A 32 -15.97 3.85 -10.09
C ASP A 32 -14.66 3.20 -9.62
N GLY A 33 -13.62 4.01 -9.40
CA GLY A 33 -12.35 3.51 -8.86
C GLY A 33 -12.50 2.92 -7.46
N ALA A 34 -13.34 3.51 -6.60
CA ALA A 34 -13.64 2.95 -5.29
C ALA A 34 -14.39 1.60 -5.38
N ALA A 35 -15.35 1.48 -6.31
CA ALA A 35 -16.06 0.24 -6.57
C ALA A 35 -15.14 -0.85 -7.13
N GLU A 36 -14.24 -0.49 -8.04
CA GLU A 36 -13.22 -1.39 -8.59
C GLU A 36 -12.32 -1.97 -7.49
N LEU A 37 -11.78 -1.10 -6.62
CA LEU A 37 -10.95 -1.52 -5.50
C LEU A 37 -11.70 -2.46 -4.55
N CYS A 38 -12.94 -2.13 -4.18
CA CYS A 38 -13.76 -2.98 -3.32
C CYS A 38 -13.98 -4.36 -3.94
N SER A 39 -14.34 -4.41 -5.24
CA SER A 39 -14.51 -5.67 -5.96
C SER A 39 -13.23 -6.49 -5.99
N ALA A 40 -12.08 -5.87 -6.24
CA ALA A 40 -10.79 -6.54 -6.27
C ALA A 40 -10.41 -7.10 -4.89
N TYR A 41 -10.60 -6.32 -3.82
CA TYR A 41 -10.30 -6.77 -2.45
C TYR A 41 -11.13 -7.99 -2.06
N LEU A 42 -12.43 -7.99 -2.37
CA LEU A 42 -13.30 -9.13 -2.11
C LEU A 42 -12.89 -10.35 -2.96
N ARG A 43 -12.64 -10.14 -4.25
CA ARG A 43 -12.26 -11.20 -5.20
C ARG A 43 -10.96 -11.90 -4.79
N HIS A 44 -9.99 -11.15 -4.30
CA HIS A 44 -8.68 -11.68 -3.92
C HIS A 44 -8.59 -12.03 -2.42
N GLY A 45 -9.69 -11.90 -1.67
CA GLY A 45 -9.76 -12.27 -0.26
C GLY A 45 -8.88 -11.41 0.63
N LEU A 46 -8.69 -10.13 0.30
CA LEU A 46 -7.95 -9.19 1.12
C LEU A 46 -8.73 -8.89 2.40
N THR A 47 -8.14 -9.20 3.55
CA THR A 47 -8.77 -8.98 4.86
C THR A 47 -8.11 -7.84 5.62
N ALA A 48 -8.81 -7.30 6.63
CA ALA A 48 -8.22 -6.35 7.57
C ALA A 48 -6.98 -6.94 8.27
N ALA A 49 -7.02 -8.22 8.65
CA ALA A 49 -5.89 -8.91 9.28
C ALA A 49 -4.67 -8.97 8.35
N ASP A 50 -4.87 -9.13 7.03
CA ASP A 50 -3.77 -9.07 6.06
C ASP A 50 -3.12 -7.68 6.04
N MET A 51 -3.92 -6.61 6.09
CA MET A 51 -3.41 -5.25 6.14
C MET A 51 -2.60 -5.00 7.42
N ASP A 52 -3.11 -5.44 8.57
CA ASP A 52 -2.46 -5.22 9.87
C ASP A 52 -1.14 -6.00 10.01
N ALA A 53 -1.07 -7.21 9.45
CA ALA A 53 0.06 -8.13 9.68
C ALA A 53 0.95 -8.37 8.45
N LYS A 54 0.35 -8.75 7.32
CA LYS A 54 1.09 -9.28 6.16
C LYS A 54 1.62 -8.19 5.25
N PHE A 55 0.81 -7.14 5.04
CA PHE A 55 1.12 -6.03 4.14
C PHE A 55 1.62 -4.78 4.87
N THR A 56 1.58 -4.77 6.21
CA THR A 56 2.27 -3.76 7.01
C THR A 56 3.74 -4.09 7.17
N ARG A 57 4.61 -3.18 6.70
CA ARG A 57 6.07 -3.38 6.67
C ARG A 57 6.65 -3.78 8.04
N LEU A 58 6.32 -3.05 9.10
CA LEU A 58 6.88 -3.32 10.43
C LEU A 58 6.44 -4.68 10.98
N ALA A 59 5.14 -5.01 10.89
CA ALA A 59 4.63 -6.31 11.29
C ALA A 59 5.30 -7.44 10.49
N ARG A 60 5.47 -7.26 9.18
CA ARG A 60 6.14 -8.23 8.32
C ARG A 60 7.61 -8.42 8.67
N LEU A 61 8.34 -7.34 8.94
CA LEU A 61 9.75 -7.40 9.34
C LEU A 61 9.92 -8.09 10.70
N SER A 62 9.07 -7.76 11.68
CA SER A 62 9.07 -8.46 12.98
C SER A 62 8.86 -9.94 12.79
N TYR A 63 7.79 -10.34 12.07
CA TYR A 63 7.52 -11.75 11.78
C TYR A 63 8.73 -12.45 11.14
N LEU A 64 9.39 -11.82 10.16
CA LEU A 64 10.51 -12.43 9.45
C LEU A 64 11.75 -12.58 10.35
N ARG A 65 12.02 -11.61 11.23
CA ARG A 65 13.09 -11.70 12.24
C ARG A 65 12.77 -12.80 13.25
N ASP A 66 11.55 -12.80 13.79
CA ASP A 66 11.13 -13.77 14.82
C ASP A 66 11.08 -15.21 14.26
N ALA A 67 10.87 -15.35 12.94
CA ALA A 67 10.97 -16.63 12.22
C ALA A 67 12.41 -17.01 11.79
N GLY A 68 13.44 -16.26 12.20
CA GLY A 68 14.84 -16.51 11.86
C GLY A 68 15.19 -16.32 10.38
N ARG A 69 14.34 -15.61 9.62
CA ARG A 69 14.52 -15.35 8.18
C ARG A 69 15.22 -14.03 7.91
N LEU A 70 15.28 -13.15 8.92
CA LEU A 70 16.08 -11.93 8.94
C LEU A 70 16.97 -11.94 10.19
N ASP A 71 18.20 -11.48 10.03
CA ASP A 71 19.12 -11.24 11.14
C ASP A 71 18.86 -9.89 11.83
N GLU A 72 19.64 -9.59 12.86
CA GLU A 72 19.53 -8.36 13.65
C GLU A 72 19.82 -7.09 12.81
N GLU A 73 20.60 -7.24 11.74
CA GLU A 73 20.92 -6.19 10.76
C GLU A 73 19.88 -6.09 9.63
N MET A 74 18.74 -6.79 9.76
CA MET A 74 17.64 -6.85 8.80
C MET A 74 18.03 -7.41 7.42
N ARG A 75 19.02 -8.30 7.38
CA ARG A 75 19.44 -9.02 6.16
C ARG A 75 18.86 -10.42 6.13
N ARG A 76 18.67 -10.96 4.94
CA ARG A 76 18.21 -12.35 4.77
C ARG A 76 19.27 -13.31 5.28
N VAL A 77 18.87 -14.21 6.17
CA VAL A 77 19.72 -15.34 6.55
C VAL A 77 19.83 -16.27 5.34
N SER A 78 21.04 -16.50 4.86
CA SER A 78 21.30 -17.47 3.78
C SER A 78 21.19 -18.88 4.37
N GLU A 79 20.54 -19.82 3.68
CA GLU A 79 20.71 -21.23 4.03
C GLU A 79 22.19 -21.58 3.83
N VAL A 80 22.84 -22.03 4.90
CA VAL A 80 24.13 -22.72 4.76
C VAL A 80 23.79 -24.09 4.17
N VAL A 81 24.13 -24.29 2.91
CA VAL A 81 24.05 -25.60 2.23
C VAL A 81 25.04 -26.57 2.86
#